data_AF-A0A640SBL0-F1
#
_entry.id   AF-A0A640SBL0-F1
#
_cell.length_a   1.000
_cell.length_b   1.000
_cell.length_c   1.000
_cell.angle_alpha   90.00
_cell.angle_beta   90.00
_cell.angle_gamma   90.00
#
_symmetry.space_group_name_H-M   'P 1'
#
loop_
_entity.id
_entity.type
_entity.pdbx_description
1 polymer ?
#
loop_
_entity_poly.entity_id
_entity_poly.type
_entity_poly.pdbx_seq_one_letter_code
_entity_poly.pdbx_strand_id
1 'polypeptide(L)'
;MPDPRVKAGVLLALTGLGDDPPPYAAENLLFMKPSFDTMTTPVLIVAGDNDQSHLSTRGPDWFTEPYTHSPVSKSLLTLCGTERSLGGIPGYEVAETTDESPARVTLVQQLTTAFLRSALYPEDIS
;
A
#
# COMPACT_ATOMS: atom_id res chain seq x y z
N MET A 1 -12.45 -13.98 4.21
CA MET A 1 -13.09 -13.99 5.54
C MET A 1 -12.20 -13.18 6.49
N PRO A 2 -12.74 -12.20 7.22
CA PRO A 2 -11.93 -11.37 8.13
C PRO A 2 -11.39 -12.20 9.30
N ASP A 3 -10.13 -11.95 9.69
CA ASP A 3 -9.53 -12.52 10.90
C ASP A 3 -9.71 -11.52 12.06
N PRO A 4 -10.52 -11.84 13.09
CA PRO A 4 -10.82 -10.91 14.17
C PRO A 4 -9.61 -10.56 15.05
N ARG A 5 -8.49 -11.27 14.91
CA ARG A 5 -7.24 -10.99 15.63
C ARG A 5 -6.48 -9.81 15.03
N VAL A 6 -6.70 -9.48 13.76
CA VAL A 6 -6.07 -8.34 13.09
C VAL A 6 -6.80 -7.06 13.48
N LYS A 7 -6.13 -6.18 14.24
CA LYS A 7 -6.72 -4.96 14.80
C LYS A 7 -6.35 -3.67 14.06
N ALA A 8 -5.24 -3.67 13.34
CA ALA A 8 -4.78 -2.58 12.49
C ALA A 8 -3.89 -3.15 11.38
N GLY A 9 -3.68 -2.39 10.30
CA GLY A 9 -2.79 -2.80 9.21
C GLY A 9 -2.04 -1.63 8.56
N VAL A 10 -0.91 -1.95 7.95
CA VAL A 10 -0.17 -1.05 7.06
C VAL A 10 0.00 -1.80 5.75
N LEU A 11 -0.38 -1.19 4.64
CA LEU A 11 -0.27 -1.78 3.31
C LEU A 11 0.59 -0.88 2.44
N LEU A 12 1.73 -1.41 2.00
CA LEU A 12 2.75 -0.72 1.23
C LEU A 12 2.60 -1.05 -0.25
N ALA A 13 2.41 -0.04 -1.11
CA ALA A 13 2.26 -0.20 -2.56
C ALA A 13 1.22 -1.28 -2.96
N LEU A 14 0.09 -1.31 -2.22
CA LEU A 14 -0.95 -2.31 -2.42
C LEU A 14 -1.61 -2.15 -3.78
N THR A 15 -1.67 -3.23 -4.54
CA THR A 15 -2.42 -3.28 -5.81
C THR A 15 -3.87 -2.86 -5.60
N GLY A 16 -4.40 -2.04 -6.51
CA GLY A 16 -5.82 -1.70 -6.56
C GLY A 16 -6.69 -2.84 -7.11
N LEU A 17 -7.91 -2.51 -7.52
CA LEU A 17 -8.86 -3.44 -8.12
C LEU A 17 -8.31 -4.05 -9.41
N GLY A 18 -8.68 -5.29 -9.71
CA GLY A 18 -8.15 -6.05 -10.85
C GLY A 18 -9.02 -5.98 -12.12
N ASP A 19 -9.65 -4.82 -12.36
CA ASP A 19 -10.70 -4.68 -13.39
C ASP A 19 -10.12 -4.48 -14.81
N ASP A 20 -8.94 -3.87 -14.93
CA ASP A 20 -8.27 -3.57 -16.23
C ASP A 20 -6.84 -4.15 -16.31
N PRO A 21 -6.67 -5.48 -16.17
CA PRO A 21 -5.34 -6.08 -16.19
C PRO A 21 -4.71 -6.00 -17.60
N PRO A 22 -3.41 -5.70 -17.71
CA PRO A 22 -2.69 -5.82 -18.98
C PRO A 22 -2.72 -7.27 -19.48
N PRO A 23 -2.49 -7.54 -20.78
CA PRO A 23 -2.61 -8.89 -21.36
C PRO A 23 -1.84 -9.97 -20.59
N TYR A 24 -0.60 -9.65 -20.18
CA TYR A 24 0.21 -10.56 -19.38
C TYR A 24 -0.44 -10.91 -18.03
N ALA A 25 -1.00 -9.93 -17.32
CA ALA A 25 -1.67 -10.14 -16.03
C ALA A 25 -3.01 -10.87 -16.21
N ALA A 26 -3.74 -10.61 -17.30
CA ALA A 26 -4.99 -11.32 -17.61
C ALA A 26 -4.75 -12.82 -17.83
N GLU A 27 -3.63 -13.20 -18.43
CA GLU A 27 -3.29 -14.60 -18.71
C GLU A 27 -2.63 -15.31 -17.51
N ASN A 28 -1.79 -14.61 -16.74
CA ASN A 28 -0.91 -15.24 -15.76
C ASN A 28 -1.26 -14.92 -14.29
N LEU A 29 -2.03 -13.86 -14.04
CA LEU A 29 -2.28 -13.31 -12.70
C LEU A 29 -3.78 -13.21 -12.39
N LEU A 30 -4.56 -14.22 -12.78
CA LEU A 30 -6.02 -14.28 -12.55
C LEU A 30 -6.42 -14.17 -11.06
N PHE A 31 -5.50 -14.45 -10.13
CA PHE A 31 -5.72 -14.30 -8.69
C PHE A 31 -5.60 -12.84 -8.20
N MET A 32 -5.06 -11.93 -9.02
CA MET A 32 -4.77 -10.55 -8.67
C MET A 32 -6.01 -9.65 -8.86
N LYS A 33 -7.10 -10.02 -8.19
CA LYS A 33 -8.37 -9.28 -8.16
C LYS A 33 -8.81 -9.08 -6.71
N PRO A 34 -8.12 -8.22 -5.94
CA PRO A 34 -8.51 -7.94 -4.57
C PRO A 34 -9.89 -7.25 -4.53
N SER A 35 -10.65 -7.51 -3.47
CA SER A 35 -11.84 -6.72 -3.10
C SER A 35 -11.58 -6.03 -1.77
N PHE A 36 -12.02 -4.78 -1.65
CA PHE A 36 -11.89 -3.97 -0.44
C PHE A 36 -13.21 -3.86 0.34
N ASP A 37 -14.28 -4.51 -0.14
CA ASP A 37 -15.64 -4.35 0.39
C ASP A 37 -15.80 -4.81 1.85
N THR A 38 -14.88 -5.65 2.32
CA THR A 38 -14.88 -6.17 3.69
C THR A 38 -13.76 -5.60 4.56
N MET A 39 -13.01 -4.61 4.04
CA MET A 39 -11.86 -4.02 4.70
C MET A 39 -12.31 -2.96 5.71
N THR A 40 -12.76 -3.40 6.89
CA THR A 40 -13.29 -2.53 7.95
C THR A 40 -12.26 -2.13 8.99
N THR A 41 -11.18 -2.88 9.15
CA THR A 41 -10.08 -2.59 10.07
C THR A 41 -9.39 -1.26 9.75
N PRO A 42 -8.93 -0.48 10.75
CA PRO A 42 -8.07 0.68 10.52
C PRO A 42 -6.82 0.28 9.75
N VAL A 43 -6.57 0.93 8.61
CA VAL A 43 -5.39 0.67 7.80
C VAL A 43 -4.79 1.97 7.26
N LEU A 44 -3.46 2.05 7.28
CA LEU A 44 -2.68 3.03 6.55
C LEU A 44 -2.30 2.45 5.19
N ILE A 45 -2.73 3.13 4.13
CA ILE A 45 -2.33 2.87 2.75
C ILE A 45 -1.14 3.77 2.42
N VAL A 46 -0.05 3.18 1.94
CA VAL A 46 1.14 3.92 1.51
C VAL A 46 1.34 3.72 0.01
N ALA A 47 1.37 4.82 -0.74
CA ALA A 47 1.51 4.81 -2.19
C ALA A 47 2.59 5.81 -2.64
N GLY A 48 3.31 5.46 -3.70
CA GLY A 48 4.18 6.40 -4.42
C GLY A 48 3.40 7.06 -5.56
N ASP A 49 3.51 8.38 -5.71
CA ASP A 49 2.82 9.13 -6.78
C ASP A 49 3.51 9.01 -8.17
N ASN A 50 4.60 8.25 -8.25
CA ASN A 50 5.30 7.92 -9.48
C ASN A 50 5.36 6.39 -9.71
N ASP A 51 4.57 5.59 -8.97
CA ASP A 51 4.47 4.14 -9.19
C ASP A 51 3.76 3.83 -10.51
N GLN A 52 4.54 3.37 -11.49
CA GLN A 52 4.09 2.90 -12.80
C GLN A 52 4.26 1.38 -12.89
N SER A 53 3.36 0.65 -12.24
CA SER A 53 3.47 -0.81 -12.17
C SER A 53 3.09 -1.51 -13.47
N HIS A 54 3.89 -2.51 -13.86
CA HIS A 54 3.58 -3.42 -14.97
C HIS A 54 2.35 -4.31 -14.73
N LEU A 55 1.78 -4.29 -13.52
CA LEU A 55 0.62 -5.08 -13.13
C LEU A 55 -0.72 -4.43 -13.47
N SER A 56 -0.71 -3.15 -13.86
CA SER A 56 -1.90 -2.38 -14.21
C SER A 56 -1.66 -1.56 -15.46
N THR A 57 -2.73 -1.27 -16.20
CA THR A 57 -2.71 -0.27 -17.27
C THR A 57 -2.91 1.15 -16.73
N ARG A 58 -3.24 1.27 -15.43
CA ARG A 58 -3.42 2.53 -14.72
C ARG A 58 -2.13 2.97 -14.04
N GLY A 59 -2.09 4.26 -13.73
CA GLY A 59 -0.97 4.90 -13.07
C GLY A 59 -1.06 4.85 -11.54
N PRO A 60 -0.39 5.79 -10.86
CA PRO A 60 -0.25 5.84 -9.41
C PRO A 60 -1.59 5.86 -8.63
N ASP A 61 -2.65 6.37 -9.25
CA ASP A 61 -3.99 6.42 -8.67
C ASP A 61 -4.53 5.03 -8.31
N TRP A 62 -4.13 3.99 -9.04
CA TRP A 62 -4.50 2.60 -8.78
C TRP A 62 -4.08 2.13 -7.38
N PHE A 63 -2.95 2.59 -6.86
CA PHE A 63 -2.46 2.23 -5.52
C PHE A 63 -3.24 2.90 -4.38
N THR A 64 -4.07 3.89 -4.70
CA THR A 64 -4.91 4.60 -3.74
C THR A 64 -6.33 4.05 -3.65
N GLU A 65 -6.70 3.11 -4.53
CA GLU A 65 -8.02 2.50 -4.53
C GLU A 65 -8.44 1.81 -3.22
N PRO A 66 -7.55 1.15 -2.47
CA PRO A 66 -7.94 0.60 -1.17
C PRO A 66 -8.44 1.69 -0.20
N TYR A 67 -7.95 2.92 -0.34
CA TYR A 67 -8.40 4.06 0.45
C TYR A 67 -9.79 4.55 -0.01
N THR A 68 -10.07 4.56 -1.31
CA THR A 68 -11.33 5.07 -1.88
C THR A 68 -12.47 4.05 -1.91
N HIS A 69 -12.17 2.76 -2.06
CA HIS A 69 -13.15 1.68 -2.23
C HIS A 69 -13.41 0.86 -0.95
N SER A 70 -12.69 1.14 0.14
CA SER A 70 -13.01 0.52 1.44
C SER A 70 -14.31 1.08 2.03
N PRO A 71 -15.13 0.27 2.72
CA PRO A 71 -16.40 0.72 3.31
C PRO A 71 -16.24 1.68 4.50
N VAL A 72 -15.04 1.79 5.06
CA VAL A 72 -14.70 2.65 6.21
C VAL A 72 -13.49 3.49 5.83
N SER A 73 -13.48 4.76 6.24
CA SER A 73 -12.34 5.66 6.02
C SER A 73 -11.01 5.03 6.45
N LYS A 74 -10.01 5.19 5.59
CA LYS A 74 -8.63 4.75 5.82
C LYS A 74 -7.73 5.97 6.02
N SER A 75 -6.48 5.74 6.37
CA SER A 75 -5.44 6.77 6.27
C SER A 75 -4.64 6.56 4.98
N LEU A 76 -4.22 7.64 4.33
CA LEU A 76 -3.41 7.61 3.11
C LEU A 76 -2.14 8.42 3.32
N LEU A 77 -1.00 7.81 3.00
CA LEU A 77 0.29 8.46 2.87
C LEU A 77 0.75 8.34 1.41
N THR A 78 0.77 9.47 0.71
CA THR A 78 1.34 9.56 -0.64
C THR A 78 2.75 10.11 -0.55
N LEU A 79 3.72 9.37 -1.10
CA LEU A 79 5.12 9.77 -1.17
C LEU A 79 5.39 10.42 -2.52
N CYS A 80 5.83 11.68 -2.51
CA CYS A 80 6.05 12.44 -3.75
C CYS A 80 7.31 12.00 -4.48
N GLY A 81 7.28 12.00 -5.81
CA GLY A 81 8.35 11.54 -6.70
C GLY A 81 8.81 10.11 -6.41
N THR A 82 7.89 9.25 -5.96
CA THR A 82 8.24 7.93 -5.40
C THR A 82 7.65 6.81 -6.23
N GLU A 83 8.48 5.83 -6.56
CA GLU A 83 8.09 4.64 -7.29
C GLU A 83 7.60 3.51 -6.36
N ARG A 84 7.34 2.34 -6.95
CA ARG A 84 6.78 1.16 -6.29
C ARG A 84 7.51 0.72 -5.04
N SER A 85 8.84 0.79 -5.05
CA SER A 85 9.66 0.31 -3.95
C SER A 85 9.72 1.25 -2.75
N LEU A 86 9.03 2.41 -2.81
CA LEU A 86 8.93 3.36 -1.70
C LEU A 86 10.30 3.81 -1.13
N GLY A 87 11.31 3.93 -2.00
CA GLY A 87 12.66 4.35 -1.63
C GLY A 87 13.61 3.24 -1.18
N GLY A 88 13.27 1.97 -1.40
CA GLY A 88 14.16 0.84 -1.10
C GLY A 88 13.58 -0.19 -0.12
N ILE A 89 12.25 -0.38 -0.14
CA ILE A 89 11.55 -1.45 0.59
C ILE A 89 11.19 -2.67 -0.30
N PRO A 90 12.02 -3.16 -1.26
CA PRO A 90 11.69 -4.35 -2.07
C PRO A 90 12.12 -5.67 -1.41
N GLY A 91 13.06 -5.64 -0.46
CA GLY A 91 13.72 -6.83 0.09
C GLY A 91 15.25 -6.69 0.08
N TYR A 92 15.95 -7.62 0.73
CA TYR A 92 17.41 -7.61 0.80
C TYR A 92 18.02 -7.94 -0.57
N GLU A 93 18.98 -7.13 -1.05
CA GLU A 93 19.71 -7.30 -2.33
C GLU A 93 18.88 -7.24 -3.62
N VAL A 94 17.66 -6.68 -3.58
CA VAL A 94 16.82 -6.54 -4.77
C VAL A 94 17.14 -5.22 -5.48
N ALA A 95 17.74 -5.29 -6.67
CA ALA A 95 18.12 -4.13 -7.47
C ALA A 95 16.94 -3.49 -8.27
N GLU A 96 15.70 -3.80 -7.90
CA GLU A 96 14.49 -3.29 -8.57
C GLU A 96 14.24 -1.80 -8.23
N THR A 97 14.81 -1.30 -7.14
CA THR A 97 14.68 0.11 -6.75
C THR A 97 15.64 1.00 -7.55
N THR A 98 15.08 1.89 -8.36
CA THR A 98 15.77 2.91 -9.16
C THR A 98 15.79 4.28 -8.47
N ASP A 99 14.92 4.50 -7.49
CA ASP A 99 14.68 5.77 -6.80
C ASP A 99 15.01 5.71 -5.28
N GLU A 100 16.06 4.97 -4.92
CA GLU A 100 16.44 4.70 -3.53
C GLU A 100 16.59 5.98 -2.71
N SER A 101 16.03 5.97 -1.49
CA SER A 101 16.11 7.11 -0.59
C SER A 101 16.02 6.64 0.87
N PRO A 102 17.15 6.58 1.60
CA PRO A 102 17.16 6.24 3.03
C PRO A 102 16.30 7.18 3.88
N ALA A 103 16.20 8.45 3.49
CA ALA A 103 15.33 9.42 4.15
C ALA A 103 13.84 9.06 3.99
N ARG A 104 13.46 8.59 2.81
CA ARG A 104 12.09 8.13 2.54
C ARG A 104 11.78 6.84 3.30
N VAL A 105 12.70 5.89 3.34
CA VAL A 105 12.56 4.66 4.15
C VAL A 105 12.39 5.00 5.63
N THR A 106 13.17 5.96 6.14
CA THR A 106 13.04 6.44 7.52
C THR A 106 11.66 7.06 7.77
N LEU A 107 11.17 7.90 6.86
CA LEU A 107 9.83 8.48 6.95
C LEU A 107 8.74 7.41 6.99
N VAL A 108 8.80 6.43 6.08
CA VAL A 108 7.83 5.32 6.05
C VAL A 108 7.89 4.53 7.36
N GLN A 109 9.08 4.23 7.87
CA GLN A 109 9.24 3.54 9.15
C GLN A 109 8.61 4.32 10.31
N GLN A 110 8.85 5.63 10.39
CA GLN A 110 8.32 6.47 11.47
C GLN A 110 6.79 6.56 11.41
N LEU A 111 6.22 6.86 10.23
CA LEU A 111 4.77 7.04 10.09
C LEU A 111 3.99 5.74 10.25
N THR A 112 4.53 4.63 9.75
CA THR A 112 3.90 3.31 9.95
C THR A 112 3.94 2.87 11.41
N THR A 113 5.05 3.14 12.11
CA THR A 113 5.16 2.89 13.56
C THR A 113 4.17 3.75 14.35
N ALA A 114 4.10 5.05 14.06
CA ALA A 114 3.18 5.97 14.72
C ALA A 114 1.71 5.57 14.49
N PHE A 115 1.35 5.25 13.25
CA PHE A 115 0.01 4.76 12.91
C PHE A 115 -0.35 3.51 13.71
N LEU A 116 0.51 2.49 13.70
CA LEU A 116 0.26 1.24 14.41
C LEU A 116 0.14 1.46 15.93
N ARG A 117 1.00 2.30 16.53
CA ARG A 117 0.88 2.65 17.95
C ARG A 117 -0.45 3.31 18.25
N SER A 118 -0.85 4.34 17.49
CA SER A 118 -2.14 5.01 17.70
C SER A 118 -3.36 4.09 17.54
N ALA A 119 -3.30 3.13 16.60
CA ALA A 119 -4.41 2.24 16.31
C ALA A 119 -4.51 1.06 17.29
N LEU A 120 -3.38 0.58 17.80
CA LEU A 120 -3.32 -0.56 18.72
C LEU A 120 -3.35 -0.15 20.19
N TYR A 121 -2.88 1.05 20.51
CA TYR A 121 -2.75 1.60 21.86
C TYR A 121 -3.30 3.04 21.90
N PRO A 122 -4.63 3.24 21.82
CA PRO A 122 -5.22 4.58 21.75
C PRO A 122 -5.00 5.45 23.01
N GLU A 123 -4.66 4.84 24.14
CA GLU A 123 -4.31 5.54 25.38
C GLU A 123 -2.83 5.99 25.41
N ASP A 124 -2.03 5.58 24.43
CA ASP A 124 -0.62 5.95 24.31
C ASP A 124 -0.50 7.34 23.69
N ILE A 125 -0.26 8.33 24.54
CA ILE A 125 -0.12 9.75 24.18
C ILE A 125 1.32 10.17 23.82
N SER A 126 2.27 9.22 23.79
CA SER A 126 3.68 9.49 23.53
C SER A 126 3.99 9.75 22.05
#